data_AF-A0A8E5MUJ5-F1
#
_entry.id   AF-A0A8E5MUJ5-F1
#
_cell.length_a   1.000
_cell.length_b   1.000
_cell.length_c   1.000
_cell.angle_alpha   90.00
_cell.angle_beta   90.00
_cell.angle_gamma   90.00
#
_symmetry.space_group_name_H-M   'P 1'
#
loop_
_entity.id
_entity.type
_entity.pdbx_description
1 polymer ?
#
loop_
_entity_poly.entity_id
_entity_poly.type
_entity_poly.pdbx_seq_one_letter_code
_entity_poly.pdbx_strand_id
1 'polypeptide(L)' 'MSNFRVIASCFDGADAPIPVTWYGNAASSNDAVLQMTHEAQRNGWSVGVIICVQQRKISKGIEVAA' A
#
# COMPACT_ATOMS: atom_id res chain seq x y z
N MET A 1 -3.35 -14.73 -3.33
CA MET A 1 -2.92 -13.35 -2.98
C MET A 1 -3.93 -12.37 -3.52
N SER A 2 -4.19 -11.29 -2.79
CA SER A 2 -5.06 -10.21 -3.24
C SER A 2 -4.25 -8.96 -3.50
N ASN A 3 -4.78 -8.07 -4.34
CA ASN A 3 -4.19 -6.77 -4.54
C ASN A 3 -4.59 -5.85 -3.39
N PHE A 4 -3.63 -5.14 -2.82
CA PHE A 4 -3.84 -4.20 -1.74
C PHE A 4 -3.39 -2.80 -2.17
N ARG A 5 -4.04 -1.80 -1.58
CA ARG A 5 -3.62 -0.41 -1.55
C ARG A 5 -3.38 -0.02 -0.08
N VAL A 6 -2.18 0.46 0.24
CA VAL A 6 -1.84 1.01 1.57
C VAL A 6 -1.62 2.50 1.42
N ILE A 7 -2.33 3.30 2.19
CA ILE A 7 -2.16 4.75 2.25
C ILE A 7 -1.51 5.10 3.58
N ALA A 8 -0.41 5.84 3.54
CA ALA A 8 0.35 6.22 4.71
C ALA A 8 0.87 7.66 4.58
N SER A 9 1.19 8.25 5.73
CA SER A 9 2.11 9.39 5.79
C SER A 9 3.50 8.85 6.13
N CYS A 10 4.48 9.23 5.33
CA CYS A 10 5.90 8.94 5.54
C CYS A 10 6.67 10.24 5.76
N PHE A 11 7.95 10.13 6.14
CA PHE A 11 8.90 11.23 6.14
C PHE A 11 10.05 10.88 5.19
N ASP A 12 10.48 11.86 4.39
CA ASP A 12 11.64 11.68 3.53
C ASP A 12 12.96 11.82 4.33
N GLY A 13 14.11 11.75 3.63
CA GLY A 13 15.43 11.87 4.26
C GLY A 13 15.73 13.25 4.88
N ALA A 14 14.88 14.25 4.67
CA ALA A 14 14.95 15.57 5.28
C ALA A 14 13.86 15.78 6.36
N ASP A 15 13.23 14.69 6.83
CA ASP A 15 12.11 14.69 7.77
C ASP A 15 10.86 15.46 7.27
N ALA A 16 10.74 15.70 5.96
CA ALA A 16 9.56 16.33 5.40
C ALA A 16 8.42 15.30 5.26
N PRO A 17 7.19 15.62 5.70
CA PRO A 17 6.07 14.70 5.59
C PRO A 17 5.64 14.53 4.12
N ILE A 18 5.53 13.28 3.67
CA ILE A 18 5.12 12.92 2.32
C ILE A 18 3.95 11.92 2.34
N PRO A 19 2.88 12.15 1.56
CA PRO A 19 1.82 11.16 1.40
C PRO A 19 2.29 10.03 0.48
N VAL A 20 2.18 8.79 0.95
CA VAL A 20 2.57 7.59 0.19
C VAL A 20 1.34 6.71 -0.05
N THR A 21 1.15 6.33 -1.32
CA THR A 21 0.19 5.29 -1.69
C THR A 21 0.95 4.14 -2.31
N TRP A 22 0.96 3.01 -1.61
CA TRP A 22 1.56 1.77 -2.07
C TRP A 22 0.50 0.85 -2.69
N TYR A 23 0.89 0.14 -3.74
CA TYR A 23 0.07 -0.88 -4.41
C TYR A 23 0.87 -2.16 -4.54
N GLY A 24 0.26 -3.30 -4.20
CA GLY A 24 0.94 -4.58 -4.39
C GLY A 24 0.10 -5.77 -3.99
N ASN A 25 0.59 -6.97 -4.32
CA ASN A 25 -0.07 -8.21 -3.97
C ASN A 25 0.48 -8.73 -2.64
N ALA A 26 -0.41 -9.07 -1.72
CA ALA A 26 -0.04 -9.62 -0.43
C ALA A 26 -0.96 -10.78 -0.02
N ALA A 27 -0.52 -11.57 0.95
CA ALA A 27 -1.34 -12.64 1.53
C ALA A 27 -2.36 -12.09 2.53
N SER A 28 -2.02 -11.03 3.26
CA SER A 28 -2.88 -10.34 4.22
C SER A 28 -2.69 -8.81 4.20
N SER A 29 -3.55 -8.08 4.91
CA SER A 29 -3.38 -6.64 5.14
C SER A 29 -2.10 -6.31 5.90
N ASN A 30 -1.73 -7.15 6.88
CA ASN A 30 -0.50 -6.96 7.65
C ASN A 30 0.74 -7.16 6.75
N ASP A 31 0.71 -8.16 5.88
CA ASP A 31 1.81 -8.37 4.91
C ASP A 31 1.90 -7.20 3.93
N ALA A 32 0.77 -6.62 3.52
CA ALA A 32 0.76 -5.42 2.66
C ALA A 32 1.43 -4.22 3.35
N VAL A 33 1.13 -3.98 4.63
CA VAL A 33 1.77 -2.92 5.42
C VAL A 33 3.27 -3.19 5.58
N LEU A 34 3.67 -4.45 5.83
CA LEU A 34 5.07 -4.81 5.97
C LEU A 34 5.85 -4.59 4.66
N GLN A 35 5.29 -5.01 3.52
CA GLN A 35 5.91 -4.79 2.21
C GLN A 35 6.04 -3.30 1.88
N MET A 36 4.99 -2.52 2.12
CA MET A 36 5.01 -1.06 1.97
C MET A 36 6.10 -0.42 2.86
N THR A 37 6.22 -0.86 4.11
CA THR A 37 7.22 -0.36 5.06
C THR A 37 8.64 -0.65 4.58
N HIS A 38 8.91 -1.88 4.12
CA HIS A 38 10.22 -2.21 3.56
C HIS A 38 10.54 -1.40 2.30
N GLU A 39 9.54 -1.07 1.49
CA GLU A 39 9.74 -0.23 0.30
C GLU A 39 10.03 1.23 0.66
N ALA A 40 9.30 1.79 1.63
CA ALA A 40 9.60 3.11 2.17
C ALA A 40 11.06 3.19 2.67
N GLN A 41 11.51 2.19 3.43
CA GLN A 41 12.89 2.11 3.91
C GLN A 41 13.91 2.02 2.77
N ARG A 42 13.64 1.23 1.72
CA ARG A 42 14.50 1.17 0.52
C ARG A 42 14.60 2.51 -0.21
N ASN A 43 13.56 3.33 -0.13
CA ASN A 43 13.55 4.68 -0.69
C ASN A 43 14.17 5.73 0.26
N GLY A 44 14.69 5.32 1.41
CA GLY A 44 15.26 6.22 2.42
C GLY A 44 14.20 6.99 3.21
N TRP A 45 12.97 6.48 3.28
CA TRP A 45 11.86 7.10 4.00
C TRP A 45 11.56 6.35 5.29
N SER A 46 10.98 7.04 6.26
CA SER A 46 10.40 6.44 7.46
C SER A 46 8.86 6.47 7.40
N VAL A 47 8.20 5.44 7.93
CA VAL A 47 6.73 5.40 7.99
C VAL A 47 6.27 6.11 9.27
N GLY A 48 5.44 7.14 9.13
CA GLY A 48 4.84 7.86 10.25
C GLY A 48 3.55 7.22 10.72
N VAL A 49 2.54 7.18 9.85
CA VAL A 49 1.22 6.59 10.17
C VAL A 49 0.62 5.88 8.97
N ILE A 50 0.05 4.70 9.21
CA ILE A 50 -0.80 4.02 8.24
C ILE A 50 -2.22 4.58 8.38
N ILE A 51 -2.69 5.24 7.32
CA ILE A 51 -4.00 5.90 7.28
C ILE A 51 -5.08 4.87 6.92
N CYS A 52 -4.84 4.05 5.89
CA CYS A 52 -5.77 2.98 5.53
C CYS A 52 -5.10 1.84 4.76
N VAL A 53 -5.67 0.65 4.89
CA VAL A 53 -5.33 -0.53 4.08
C VAL A 53 -6.59 -1.03 3.41
N GLN A 54 -6.54 -1.17 2.08
CA GLN A 54 -7.68 -1.57 1.28
C GLN A 54 -7.34 -2.79 0.45
N GLN A 55 -8.11 -3.87 0.62
CA GLN A 55 -8.04 -5.02 -0.25
C GLN A 55 -8.89 -4.74 -1.50
N ARG A 56 -8.25 -4.65 -2.66
CA ARG A 56 -8.96 -4.58 -3.94
C ARG A 56 -9.41 -5.98 -4.31
N LYS A 57 -10.72 -6.19 -4.34
CA LYS A 57 -11.28 -7.38 -4.99
C LYS A 57 -10.93 -7.27 -6.47
N ILE A 58 -10.34 -8.33 -7.02
CA ILE A 58 -10.30 -8.50 -8.47
C ILE A 58 -11.76 -8.72 -8.85
N SER A 59 -12.42 -7.67 -9.35
CA SER A 59 -13.68 -7.85 -10.07
C SER A 59 -13.30 -8.66 -11.30
N LYS A 60 -13.58 -9.97 -11.30
CA LYS A 60 -13.72 -10.70 -12.56
C LYS A 60 -14.76 -9.89 -13.34
N GLY A 61 -14.39 -9.42 -14.53
CA GLY A 61 -15.25 -8.56 -15.34
C GLY A 61 -16.66 -9.12 -15.34
N ILE A 62 -17.64 -8.26 -15.11
CA ILE A 62 -19.05 -8.62 -15.31
C ILE A 62 -19.14 -9.06 -16.77
N GLU A 63 -19.34 -10.36 -17.01
CA GLU A 63 -19.76 -10.85 -18.31
C GLU A 63 -21.14 -10.24 -18.56
N VAL A 64 -21.16 -9.16 -19.33
CA VAL A 64 -22.41 -8.61 -19.86
C VAL A 64 -22.83 -9.59 -20.95
N ALA A 65 -23.85 -10.41 -20.67
CA ALA A 65 -24.50 -11.21 -21.70
C ALA A 65 -25.10 -10.25 -22.75
N ALA A 66 -24.73 -10.47 -24.01
CA ALA A 66 -25.25 -9.74 -25.17
C ALA A 66 -26.69 -10.15 -25.50
#